data_AF-A0A839AQ78-F1
#
_entry.id   AF-A0A839AQ78-F1
#
_cell.length_a   1.000
_cell.length_b   1.000
_cell.length_c   1.000
_cell.angle_alpha   90.00
_cell.angle_beta   90.00
_cell.angle_gamma   90.00
#
_symmetry.space_group_name_H-M   'P 1'
#
loop_
_entity.id
_entity.type
_entity.pdbx_description
1 polymer ?
#
loop_
_entity_poly.entity_id
_entity_poly.type
_entity_poly.pdbx_seq_one_letter_code
_entity_poly.pdbx_strand_id
1 'polypeptide(L)'
;MIIIYRYQIQRGILPIFRELIEKNELNEFNVIDTETIRSRLANPTTEVDEKVKYHIDNGLLISDAYLIDALIQNWDSKKHNILVDFPRNIEQLNVLKFHLDNLNDNIEKIIYYKVNDFDKIYDIAQNNYGKVYDADMKKQTIESMQKQMDRAEKMIEKLNDIPVIELDFLDENTKELK
;
A
#
# COMPACT_ATOMS: atom_id res chain seq x y z
N MET A 1 -14.13 -3.46 3.05
CA MET A 1 -12.78 -2.96 2.63
C MET A 1 -11.88 -4.06 2.04
N ILE A 2 -11.05 -3.74 1.04
CA ILE A 2 -9.99 -4.62 0.47
C ILE A 2 -8.60 -4.13 0.91
N ILE A 3 -7.69 -5.04 1.25
CA ILE A 3 -6.26 -4.73 1.49
C ILE A 3 -5.42 -5.20 0.31
N ILE A 4 -4.47 -4.37 -0.11
CA ILE A 4 -3.53 -4.70 -1.18
C ILE A 4 -2.10 -4.60 -0.67
N TYR A 5 -1.37 -5.71 -0.76
CA TYR A 5 0.08 -5.71 -0.56
C TYR A 5 0.76 -5.82 -1.91
N ARG A 6 1.44 -4.75 -2.34
CA ARG A 6 2.11 -4.68 -3.63
C ARG A 6 3.40 -3.91 -3.51
N TYR A 7 4.52 -4.56 -3.81
CA TYR A 7 5.82 -3.92 -3.73
C TYR A 7 5.89 -2.66 -4.63
N GLN A 8 6.07 -1.49 -4.03
CA GLN A 8 6.19 -0.25 -4.79
C GLN A 8 7.64 -0.04 -5.21
N ILE A 9 7.98 -0.48 -6.41
CA ILE A 9 9.19 0.00 -7.09
C ILE A 9 8.90 1.43 -7.51
N GLN A 10 9.77 2.35 -7.12
CA GLN A 10 9.63 3.77 -7.46
C GLN A 10 9.20 3.89 -8.93
N ARG A 11 8.01 4.49 -9.11
CA ARG A 11 7.28 4.73 -10.38
C ARG A 11 7.99 4.12 -11.58
N GLY A 12 7.67 2.87 -11.95
CA GLY A 12 8.25 2.44 -13.22
C GLY A 12 8.26 1.02 -13.74
N ILE A 13 7.93 0.02 -12.93
CA ILE A 13 7.63 -1.30 -13.51
C ILE A 13 6.15 -1.39 -13.80
N LEU A 14 5.34 -0.93 -12.84
CA LEU A 14 3.89 -0.93 -12.95
C LEU A 14 3.35 0.45 -12.57
N PRO A 15 2.21 0.86 -13.16
CA PRO A 15 1.45 2.00 -12.67
C PRO A 15 1.14 1.83 -11.18
N ILE A 16 1.08 2.94 -10.44
CA ILE A 16 0.60 2.89 -9.05
C ILE A 16 -0.82 2.33 -9.03
N PHE A 17 -1.21 1.66 -7.95
CA PHE A 17 -2.48 0.93 -7.93
C PHE A 17 -3.69 1.84 -8.24
N ARG A 18 -3.64 3.10 -7.80
CA ARG A 18 -4.62 4.14 -8.16
C ARG A 18 -4.77 4.34 -9.67
N GLU A 19 -3.67 4.45 -10.41
CA GLU A 19 -3.69 4.62 -11.87
C GLU A 19 -4.33 3.41 -12.56
N LEU A 20 -4.16 2.19 -12.01
CA LEU A 20 -4.87 1.00 -12.52
C LEU A 20 -6.38 1.11 -12.33
N ILE A 21 -6.84 1.56 -11.16
CA ILE A 21 -8.27 1.77 -10.89
C ILE A 21 -8.86 2.82 -11.84
N GLU A 22 -8.17 3.94 -12.00
CA GLU A 22 -8.59 5.03 -12.90
C GLU A 22 -8.63 4.59 -14.36
N LYS A 23 -7.59 3.90 -14.85
CA LYS A 23 -7.50 3.39 -16.23
C LYS A 23 -8.61 2.38 -16.56
N ASN A 24 -9.07 1.60 -15.58
CA ASN A 24 -10.12 0.61 -15.75
C ASN A 24 -11.53 1.14 -15.42
N GLU A 25 -11.68 2.45 -15.18
CA GLU A 25 -12.95 3.12 -14.89
C GLU A 25 -13.72 2.52 -13.69
N LEU A 26 -13.00 1.99 -12.70
CA LEU A 26 -13.57 1.32 -11.53
C LEU A 26 -13.94 2.33 -10.42
N ASN A 27 -14.92 3.18 -10.72
CA ASN A 27 -15.33 4.32 -9.88
C ASN A 27 -15.96 3.92 -8.54
N GLU A 28 -16.39 2.67 -8.40
CA GLU A 28 -16.93 2.08 -7.18
C GLU A 28 -15.89 1.91 -6.07
N PHE A 29 -14.59 1.97 -6.39
CA PHE A 29 -13.51 1.86 -5.41
C PHE A 29 -12.97 3.21 -4.97
N ASN A 30 -12.55 3.27 -3.71
CA ASN A 30 -11.82 4.38 -3.13
C ASN A 30 -10.42 3.90 -2.72
N VAL A 31 -9.38 4.36 -3.42
CA VAL A 31 -8.00 3.96 -3.11
C VAL A 31 -7.41 4.87 -2.05
N ILE A 32 -6.96 4.26 -0.94
CA ILE A 32 -6.26 4.90 0.17
C ILE A 32 -4.82 4.38 0.16
N ASP A 33 -3.92 5.22 -0.33
CA ASP A 33 -2.49 4.93 -0.49
C ASP A 33 -1.62 6.08 0.03
N THR A 34 -0.29 5.89 -0.02
CA THR A 34 0.67 6.91 0.44
C THR A 34 0.56 8.22 -0.36
N GLU A 35 0.24 8.16 -1.65
CA GLU A 35 0.07 9.37 -2.48
C GLU A 35 -1.18 10.17 -2.08
N THR A 36 -2.26 9.50 -1.67
CA THR A 36 -3.45 10.15 -1.09
C THR A 36 -3.07 10.99 0.11
N ILE A 37 -2.30 10.39 1.02
CA ILE A 37 -1.86 11.06 2.24
C ILE A 37 -0.96 12.24 1.85
N ARG A 38 0.04 12.03 0.99
CA ARG A 38 0.96 13.10 0.54
C ARG A 38 0.21 14.27 -0.11
N SER A 39 -0.78 13.98 -0.96
CA SER A 39 -1.60 15.01 -1.60
C SER A 39 -2.36 15.85 -0.57
N ARG A 40 -2.97 15.19 0.42
CA ARG A 40 -3.69 15.86 1.50
C ARG A 40 -2.76 16.69 2.40
N LEU A 41 -1.57 16.16 2.72
CA LEU A 41 -0.57 16.88 3.51
C LEU A 41 0.08 18.05 2.78
N ALA A 42 -0.01 18.11 1.44
CA ALA A 42 0.44 19.28 0.70
C ALA A 42 -0.43 20.51 1.00
N ASN A 43 -1.73 20.30 1.27
CA ASN A 43 -2.70 21.33 1.62
C ASN A 43 -3.54 20.83 2.82
N PRO A 44 -2.98 20.83 4.05
CA PRO A 44 -3.65 20.26 5.21
C PRO A 44 -4.92 21.05 5.56
N THR A 45 -6.04 20.36 5.74
CA THR A 45 -7.33 20.97 6.08
C THR A 45 -7.88 20.51 7.43
N THR A 46 -7.16 19.63 8.12
CA THR A 46 -7.58 19.01 9.39
C THR A 46 -6.47 19.07 10.42
N GLU A 47 -6.82 19.07 11.71
CA GLU A 47 -5.82 19.06 12.80
C GLU A 47 -4.92 17.82 12.73
N VAL A 48 -5.46 16.68 12.29
CA VAL A 48 -4.68 15.46 12.07
C VAL A 48 -3.65 15.67 10.96
N ASP A 49 -4.02 16.32 9.85
CA ASP A 49 -3.09 16.60 8.76
C ASP A 49 -2.01 17.60 9.14
N GLU A 50 -2.36 18.64 9.89
CA GLU A 50 -1.39 19.60 10.42
C GLU A 50 -0.37 18.90 11.32
N LYS A 51 -0.82 18.00 12.21
CA LYS A 51 0.06 17.21 13.08
C LYS A 51 0.94 16.25 12.30
N VAL A 52 0.38 15.51 11.35
CA VAL A 52 1.15 14.56 10.52
C VAL A 52 2.18 15.32 9.70
N LYS A 53 1.81 16.43 9.07
CA LYS A 53 2.72 17.30 8.34
C LYS A 53 3.84 17.82 9.24
N TYR A 54 3.51 18.31 10.43
CA TYR A 54 4.49 18.77 11.41
C TYR A 54 5.53 17.68 11.74
N HIS A 55 5.09 16.44 11.97
CA HIS A 55 6.02 15.35 12.26
C HIS A 55 6.94 15.07 11.06
N ILE A 56 6.41 15.02 9.84
CA ILE A 56 7.21 14.79 8.63
C ILE A 56 8.22 15.92 8.42
N ASP A 57 7.76 17.18 8.46
CA ASP A 57 8.60 18.37 8.20
C ASP A 57 9.74 18.51 9.22
N ASN A 58 9.56 18.00 10.44
CA ASN A 58 10.55 18.04 11.52
C ASN A 58 11.33 16.72 11.71
N GLY A 59 11.11 15.71 10.85
CA GLY A 59 11.78 14.40 10.96
C GLY A 59 11.41 13.62 12.23
N LEU A 60 10.23 13.87 12.79
CA LEU A 60 9.70 13.20 13.98
C LEU A 60 8.97 11.92 13.60
N LEU A 61 9.02 10.93 14.51
CA LEU A 61 8.27 9.68 14.36
C LEU A 61 6.78 9.91 14.56
N ILE A 62 5.97 9.45 13.62
CA ILE A 62 4.50 9.42 13.76
C ILE A 62 4.14 8.09 14.41
N SER A 63 3.30 8.12 15.45
CA SER A 63 2.79 6.88 16.03
C SER A 63 1.86 6.16 15.06
N ASP A 64 1.80 4.84 15.15
CA ASP A 64 0.90 4.02 14.33
C ASP A 64 -0.58 4.46 14.43
N ALA A 65 -1.05 4.85 15.64
CA ALA A 65 -2.42 5.33 15.83
C ALA A 65 -2.73 6.58 14.97
N TYR A 66 -1.92 7.63 15.10
CA TYR A 66 -2.05 8.85 14.28
C TYR A 66 -1.97 8.58 12.77
N LEU A 67 -1.13 7.63 12.34
CA LEU A 67 -1.04 7.28 10.93
C LEU A 67 -2.33 6.61 10.41
N ILE A 68 -2.93 5.73 11.21
CA ILE A 68 -4.21 5.11 10.88
C ILE A 68 -5.34 6.15 10.91
N ASP A 69 -5.39 7.04 11.91
CA ASP A 69 -6.34 8.15 11.95
C ASP A 69 -6.25 8.98 10.66
N ALA A 70 -5.03 9.28 10.21
CA ALA A 70 -4.79 9.99 8.97
C ALA A 70 -5.30 9.19 7.75
N LEU A 71 -5.08 7.88 7.69
CA LEU A 71 -5.56 7.04 6.59
C LEU A 71 -7.10 7.02 6.52
N ILE A 72 -7.77 6.82 7.65
CA ILE A 72 -9.22 6.68 7.76
C ILE A 72 -9.96 7.99 7.43
N GLN A 73 -9.33 9.16 7.50
CA GLN A 73 -9.94 10.39 6.99
C GLN A 73 -10.27 10.35 5.48
N ASN A 74 -9.65 9.46 4.70
CA ASN A 74 -10.00 9.27 3.28
C ASN A 74 -11.12 8.25 3.08
N TRP A 75 -11.71 7.73 4.15
CA TRP A 75 -12.76 6.74 4.07
C TRP A 75 -13.99 7.26 3.33
N ASP A 76 -14.52 6.48 2.39
CA ASP A 76 -15.76 6.78 1.69
C ASP A 76 -16.78 5.68 1.95
N SER A 77 -17.85 6.00 2.67
CA SER A 77 -18.92 5.06 3.02
C SER A 77 -19.81 4.67 1.84
N LYS A 78 -19.66 5.31 0.68
CA LYS A 78 -20.41 5.01 -0.55
C LYS A 78 -19.61 4.15 -1.53
N LYS A 79 -18.37 3.81 -1.21
CA LYS A 79 -17.44 3.09 -2.08
C LYS A 79 -16.80 1.91 -1.36
N HIS A 80 -16.27 0.98 -2.15
CA HIS A 80 -15.40 -0.08 -1.65
C HIS A 80 -14.01 0.51 -1.40
N ASN A 81 -13.66 0.69 -0.12
CA ASN A 81 -12.35 1.21 0.26
C ASN A 81 -11.27 0.15 -0.02
N ILE A 82 -10.17 0.59 -0.63
CA ILE A 82 -8.96 -0.20 -0.89
C ILE A 82 -7.82 0.44 -0.10
N LEU A 83 -7.20 -0.31 0.80
CA LEU A 83 -6.02 0.14 1.54
C LEU A 83 -4.75 -0.50 0.95
N VAL A 84 -3.80 0.32 0.51
CA VAL A 84 -2.60 -0.15 -0.20
C VAL A 84 -1.36 -0.07 0.69
N ASP A 85 -0.63 -1.18 0.82
CA ASP A 85 0.62 -1.37 1.57
C ASP A 85 0.54 -1.02 3.07
N PHE A 86 -0.65 -1.21 3.64
CA PHE A 86 -1.00 -1.06 5.05
C PHE A 86 -2.06 -2.09 5.45
N PRO A 87 -2.07 -2.55 6.72
CA PRO A 87 -1.13 -2.27 7.80
C PRO A 87 0.22 -2.99 7.63
N ARG A 88 1.26 -2.55 8.35
CA ARG A 88 2.64 -3.06 8.26
C ARG A 88 3.12 -3.79 9.52
N ASN A 89 2.37 -3.67 10.61
CA ASN A 89 2.62 -4.36 11.87
C ASN A 89 1.29 -4.65 12.58
N ILE A 90 1.36 -5.38 13.69
CA ILE A 90 0.18 -5.85 14.43
C ILE A 90 -0.53 -4.67 15.11
N GLU A 91 0.23 -3.69 15.59
CA GLU A 91 -0.30 -2.50 16.26
C GLU A 91 -1.17 -1.69 15.30
N GLN A 92 -0.70 -1.44 14.07
CA GLN A 92 -1.46 -0.80 13.00
C GLN A 92 -2.70 -1.61 12.62
N LEU A 93 -2.58 -2.93 12.55
CA LEU A 93 -3.73 -3.80 12.27
C LEU A 93 -4.82 -3.69 13.35
N ASN A 94 -4.43 -3.71 14.63
CA ASN A 94 -5.37 -3.60 15.73
C ASN A 94 -6.09 -2.25 15.75
N VAL A 95 -5.34 -1.17 15.51
CA VAL A 95 -5.94 0.18 15.40
C VAL A 95 -6.88 0.24 14.19
N LEU A 96 -6.47 -0.30 13.03
CA LEU A 96 -7.32 -0.36 11.84
C LEU A 96 -8.63 -1.11 12.11
N LYS A 97 -8.58 -2.29 12.74
CA LYS A 97 -9.78 -3.07 13.11
C LYS A 97 -10.71 -2.25 14.02
N PHE A 98 -10.18 -1.56 15.02
CA PHE A 98 -10.96 -0.68 15.88
C PHE A 98 -11.69 0.42 15.10
N HIS A 99 -11.06 1.05 14.10
CA HIS A 99 -11.73 2.05 13.27
C HIS A 99 -12.78 1.44 12.35
N LEU A 100 -12.52 0.27 11.77
CA LEU A 100 -13.47 -0.43 10.90
C LEU A 100 -14.75 -0.80 11.65
N ASP A 101 -14.65 -1.26 12.90
CA ASP A 101 -15.79 -1.52 13.76
C ASP A 101 -16.67 -0.27 13.95
N ASN A 102 -16.05 0.90 14.17
CA ASN A 102 -16.76 2.17 14.31
C ASN A 102 -17.40 2.65 12.99
N LEU A 103 -16.84 2.25 11.86
CA LEU A 103 -17.35 2.56 10.52
C LEU A 103 -18.36 1.53 10.02
N ASN A 104 -18.60 0.46 10.80
CA ASN A 104 -19.41 -0.68 10.42
C ASN A 104 -18.97 -1.29 9.07
N ASP A 105 -17.67 -1.46 8.90
CA ASP A 105 -17.04 -2.16 7.77
C ASP A 105 -16.07 -3.23 8.30
N ASN A 106 -15.63 -4.12 7.44
CA ASN A 106 -14.71 -5.20 7.71
C ASN A 106 -13.70 -5.35 6.56
N ILE A 107 -12.64 -6.12 6.80
CA ILE A 107 -11.73 -6.52 5.72
C ILE A 107 -12.36 -7.72 5.01
N GLU A 108 -12.67 -7.56 3.73
CA GLU A 108 -13.35 -8.56 2.90
C GLU A 108 -12.37 -9.57 2.31
N LYS A 109 -11.25 -9.07 1.78
CA LYS A 109 -10.20 -9.87 1.13
C LYS A 109 -8.87 -9.13 1.13
N ILE A 110 -7.80 -9.90 0.96
CA ILE A 110 -6.44 -9.43 0.75
C ILE A 110 -6.02 -9.82 -0.65
N ILE A 111 -5.46 -8.87 -1.41
CA ILE A 111 -4.81 -9.14 -2.69
C ILE A 111 -3.30 -8.94 -2.49
N TYR A 112 -2.54 -10.01 -2.72
CA TYR A 112 -1.09 -10.01 -2.55
C TYR A 112 -0.39 -10.16 -3.91
N TYR A 113 0.29 -9.11 -4.33
CA TYR A 113 1.12 -9.11 -5.55
C TYR A 113 2.52 -9.60 -5.21
N LYS A 114 2.76 -10.89 -5.44
CA LYS A 114 3.99 -11.61 -5.07
C LYS A 114 5.05 -11.47 -6.16
N VAL A 115 6.27 -11.07 -5.78
CA VAL A 115 7.42 -11.09 -6.71
C VAL A 115 7.99 -12.50 -6.73
N ASN A 116 7.71 -13.23 -7.81
CA ASN A 116 8.21 -14.59 -8.00
C ASN A 116 9.64 -14.63 -8.56
N ASP A 117 10.05 -13.61 -9.30
CA ASP A 117 11.35 -13.53 -9.96
C ASP A 117 11.98 -12.14 -9.76
N PHE A 118 12.69 -11.99 -8.64
CA PHE A 118 13.31 -10.72 -8.26
C PHE A 118 14.36 -10.22 -9.25
N ASP A 119 15.09 -11.15 -9.90
CA ASP A 119 16.09 -10.80 -10.90
C ASP A 119 15.42 -10.20 -12.13
N LYS A 120 14.38 -10.84 -12.65
CA LYS A 120 13.59 -10.33 -13.77
C LYS A 120 12.96 -8.97 -13.44
N ILE A 121 12.36 -8.82 -12.25
CA ILE A 121 11.78 -7.54 -11.82
C ILE A 121 12.85 -6.46 -11.75
N TYR A 122 14.01 -6.75 -11.18
CA TYR A 122 15.12 -5.82 -11.16
C TYR A 122 15.57 -5.43 -12.58
N ASP A 123 15.73 -6.41 -13.48
CA ASP A 123 16.19 -6.17 -14.85
C ASP A 123 15.18 -5.31 -15.63
N ILE A 124 13.87 -5.50 -15.42
CA ILE A 124 12.82 -4.62 -15.97
C ILE A 124 12.97 -3.19 -15.44
N ALA A 125 13.12 -3.01 -14.12
CA ALA A 125 13.37 -1.67 -13.55
C ALA A 125 14.63 -1.02 -14.12
N GLN A 126 15.74 -1.76 -14.20
CA GLN A 126 17.00 -1.23 -14.70
C GLN A 126 16.87 -0.77 -16.16
N ASN A 127 16.23 -1.58 -17.01
CA ASN A 127 16.01 -1.25 -18.43
C ASN A 127 15.14 -0.01 -18.61
N ASN A 128 14.11 0.16 -17.79
CA ASN A 128 13.17 1.28 -17.91
C ASN A 128 13.77 2.61 -17.41
N TYR A 129 14.70 2.59 -16.45
CA TYR A 129 15.17 3.81 -15.79
C TYR A 129 16.64 4.15 -16.05
N GLY A 130 17.43 3.25 -16.65
CA GLY A 130 18.77 3.52 -17.20
C GLY A 130 19.78 4.16 -16.24
N LYS A 131 19.46 4.30 -14.95
CA LYS A 131 20.21 5.11 -14.00
C LYS A 131 20.29 4.56 -12.59
N VAL A 132 19.66 3.44 -12.29
CA VAL A 132 19.39 3.22 -10.87
C VAL A 132 20.53 2.51 -10.16
N TYR A 133 21.25 1.57 -10.79
CA TYR A 133 22.04 0.65 -9.97
C TYR A 133 23.32 0.09 -10.63
N ASP A 134 24.47 0.26 -9.96
CA ASP A 134 25.68 -0.56 -10.14
C ASP A 134 25.41 -2.00 -9.67
N ALA A 135 26.23 -2.99 -10.06
CA ALA A 135 26.01 -4.41 -9.70
C ALA A 135 25.85 -4.65 -8.17
N ASP A 136 26.56 -3.89 -7.34
CA ASP A 136 26.43 -3.93 -5.87
C ASP A 136 25.04 -3.49 -5.38
N MET A 137 24.37 -2.63 -6.15
CA MET A 137 23.02 -2.20 -5.84
C MET A 137 21.95 -3.18 -6.32
N LYS A 138 22.23 -4.07 -7.28
CA LYS A 138 21.32 -5.17 -7.66
C LYS A 138 20.99 -6.04 -6.46
N LYS A 139 22.04 -6.54 -5.79
CA LYS A 139 21.91 -7.37 -4.59
C LYS A 139 21.14 -6.64 -3.48
N GLN A 140 21.53 -5.41 -3.16
CA GLN A 140 20.86 -4.62 -2.11
C GLN A 140 19.38 -4.34 -2.43
N THR A 141 19.07 -4.09 -3.71
CA THR A 141 17.70 -3.86 -4.15
C THR A 141 16.87 -5.13 -3.98
N ILE A 142 17.36 -6.27 -4.48
CA ILE A 142 16.70 -7.57 -4.33
C ILE A 142 16.48 -7.92 -2.83
N GLU A 143 17.49 -7.74 -1.98
CA GLU A 143 17.36 -7.95 -0.53
C GLU A 143 16.29 -7.04 0.09
N SER A 144 16.19 -5.79 -0.37
CA SER A 144 15.13 -4.87 0.05
C SER A 144 13.73 -5.33 -0.41
N MET A 145 13.59 -5.83 -1.63
CA MET A 145 12.33 -6.40 -2.15
C MET A 145 11.89 -7.60 -1.30
N GLN A 146 12.81 -8.55 -1.09
CA GLN A 146 12.59 -9.74 -0.28
C GLN A 146 12.15 -9.38 1.14
N LYS A 147 12.86 -8.45 1.80
CA LYS A 147 12.50 -7.99 3.14
C LYS A 147 11.12 -7.35 3.22
N GLN A 148 10.67 -6.66 2.17
CA GLN A 148 9.32 -6.11 2.13
C GLN A 148 8.28 -7.21 1.93
N MET A 149 8.55 -8.19 1.06
CA MET A 149 7.68 -9.35 0.90
C MET A 149 7.55 -10.17 2.18
N ASP A 150 8.66 -10.48 2.85
CA ASP A 150 8.64 -11.21 4.14
C ASP A 150 7.78 -10.50 5.19
N ARG A 151 7.77 -9.16 5.18
CA ARG A 151 6.93 -8.36 6.09
C ARG A 151 5.45 -8.46 5.72
N ALA A 152 5.13 -8.38 4.42
CA ALA A 152 3.78 -8.54 3.93
C ALA A 152 3.24 -9.95 4.23
N GLU A 153 4.01 -11.00 3.91
CA GLU A 153 3.65 -12.39 4.17
C GLU A 153 3.41 -12.63 5.66
N LYS A 154 4.30 -12.16 6.54
CA LYS A 154 4.08 -12.21 8.00
C LYS A 154 2.81 -11.50 8.45
N MET A 155 2.44 -10.41 7.78
CA MET A 155 1.22 -9.67 8.12
C MET A 155 -0.02 -10.43 7.65
N ILE A 156 0.02 -10.99 6.44
CA ILE A 156 -1.01 -11.85 5.86
C ILE A 156 -1.25 -13.08 6.75
N GLU A 157 -0.19 -13.71 7.28
CA GLU A 157 -0.31 -14.82 8.23
C GLU A 157 -1.09 -14.45 9.51
N LYS A 158 -1.07 -13.19 9.95
CA LYS A 158 -1.87 -12.73 11.10
C LYS A 158 -3.32 -12.42 10.73
N LEU A 159 -3.63 -12.41 9.44
CA LEU A 159 -4.94 -12.18 8.85
C LEU A 159 -5.50 -13.49 8.28
N ASN A 160 -5.19 -14.62 8.92
CA ASN A 160 -5.51 -15.96 8.44
C ASN A 160 -7.01 -16.27 8.32
N ASP A 161 -7.86 -15.43 8.91
CA ASP A 161 -9.31 -15.47 8.82
C ASP A 161 -9.87 -14.77 7.58
N ILE A 162 -9.03 -14.06 6.83
CA ILE A 162 -9.41 -13.26 5.66
C ILE A 162 -9.00 -13.98 4.38
N PRO A 163 -9.88 -14.09 3.37
CA PRO A 163 -9.52 -14.63 2.06
C PRO A 163 -8.32 -13.90 1.43
N VAL A 164 -7.33 -14.65 0.98
CA VAL A 164 -6.13 -14.12 0.30
C VAL A 164 -6.13 -14.57 -1.16
N ILE A 165 -5.96 -13.61 -2.06
CA ILE A 165 -5.75 -13.83 -3.49
C ILE A 165 -4.30 -13.46 -3.79
N GLU A 166 -3.50 -14.45 -4.17
CA GLU A 166 -2.12 -14.23 -4.62
C GLU A 166 -2.09 -14.03 -6.13
N LEU A 167 -1.45 -12.95 -6.56
CA LEU A 167 -1.23 -12.61 -7.97
C LEU A 167 0.26 -12.46 -8.24
N ASP A 168 0.66 -12.73 -9.47
CA ASP A 168 2.02 -12.38 -9.90
C ASP A 168 2.21 -10.87 -9.83
N PHE A 169 3.38 -10.42 -9.42
CA PHE A 169 3.70 -9.00 -9.32
C PHE A 169 3.36 -8.23 -10.60
N LEU A 170 3.63 -8.81 -11.77
CA LEU A 170 3.42 -8.19 -13.07
C LEU A 170 1.95 -8.24 -13.54
N ASP A 171 1.05 -8.81 -12.75
CA ASP A 171 -0.37 -8.81 -13.08
C ASP A 171 -0.98 -7.41 -12.91
N GLU A 172 -1.58 -6.88 -13.98
CA GLU A 172 -2.31 -5.61 -13.98
C GLU A 172 -3.84 -5.84 -14.02
N ASN A 173 -4.29 -7.10 -14.00
CA ASN A 173 -5.69 -7.45 -14.06
C ASN A 173 -6.40 -7.07 -12.75
N THR A 174 -7.46 -6.28 -12.88
CA THR A 174 -8.28 -5.78 -11.77
C THR A 174 -9.53 -6.63 -11.53
N LYS A 175 -9.72 -7.74 -12.27
CA LYS A 175 -10.90 -8.62 -12.11
C LYS A 175 -11.09 -9.14 -10.70
N GLU A 176 -10.01 -9.42 -9.99
CA GLU A 176 -10.03 -9.91 -8.61
C GLU A 176 -10.50 -8.86 -7.60
N LEU A 177 -10.76 -7.62 -8.02
CA LEU A 177 -11.41 -6.61 -7.18
C LEU A 177 -12.93 -6.80 -7.11
N LYS A 178 -13.54 -7.31 -8.19
CA LYS A 178 -14.98 -7.61 -8.26
C LYS A 178 -15.30 -8.95 -7.57
#